data_AF-A0A8B3GWR3-F1
#
_entry.id   AF-A0A8B3GWR3-F1
#
_cell.length_a   1.000
_cell.length_b   1.000
_cell.length_c   1.000
_cell.angle_alpha   90.00
_cell.angle_beta   90.00
_cell.angle_gamma   90.00
#
_symmetry.space_group_name_H-M   'P 1'
#
loop_
_entity.id
_entity.type
_entity.pdbx_description
1 polymer ?
#
loop_
_entity_poly.entity_id
_entity_poly.type
_entity_poly.pdbx_seq_one_letter_code
_entity_poly.pdbx_strand_id
1 'polypeptide(L)'
;MKTAGKTLDDEEAQAILKDAQGIGTSATRANVLEVLKKRGYLVTEKNKLHVSEAGITLCKAVELDPLLTSPEMTAKWEQALQQISTEERTQDNFLSQIKKFVAKLIADVPTQLTGSAAIKQQIDHQQQAQKVAEVFLETPQVTVINKQKFYIVKPKQGEDFTLPKKWSSKTLGKTAIKALVTKGEASKLKGFKSKKGKSFAAKLKLDGHKLSFDFD
;
A
#
# COMPACT_ATOMS: atom_id res chain seq x y z
N MET A 1 -10.05 -19.39 6.18
CA MET A 1 -10.83 -19.69 4.95
C MET A 1 -11.49 -21.06 5.00
N LYS A 2 -10.74 -22.16 5.20
CA LYS A 2 -11.33 -23.52 5.32
C LYS A 2 -12.37 -23.69 6.42
N THR A 3 -12.21 -22.99 7.54
CA THR A 3 -13.07 -23.11 8.73
C THR A 3 -14.05 -21.96 8.87
N ALA A 4 -14.28 -21.16 7.81
CA ALA A 4 -15.15 -19.99 7.86
C ALA A 4 -16.59 -20.33 8.27
N GLY A 5 -17.06 -21.55 7.95
CA GLY A 5 -18.38 -22.02 8.37
C GLY A 5 -18.53 -22.27 9.87
N LYS A 6 -17.45 -22.42 10.64
CA LYS A 6 -17.56 -22.75 12.08
C LYS A 6 -18.12 -21.62 12.96
N THR A 7 -18.17 -20.40 12.42
CA THR A 7 -18.59 -19.20 13.14
C THR A 7 -19.94 -18.67 12.65
N LEU A 8 -20.64 -19.41 11.80
CA LEU A 8 -21.97 -19.04 11.30
C LEU A 8 -23.04 -19.64 12.20
N ASP A 9 -24.16 -18.96 12.38
CA ASP A 9 -25.29 -19.50 13.15
C ASP A 9 -26.24 -20.32 12.26
N ASP A 10 -26.24 -20.08 10.95
CA ASP A 10 -27.12 -20.72 9.97
C ASP A 10 -26.59 -22.10 9.53
N GLU A 11 -27.31 -23.17 9.90
CA GLU A 11 -26.90 -24.55 9.65
C GLU A 11 -26.77 -24.89 8.15
N GLU A 12 -27.60 -24.29 7.29
CA GLU A 12 -27.54 -24.50 5.84
C GLU A 12 -26.27 -23.85 5.25
N ALA A 13 -25.94 -22.63 5.66
CA ALA A 13 -24.72 -21.93 5.27
C ALA A 13 -23.46 -22.65 5.80
N GLN A 14 -23.52 -23.23 7.01
CA GLN A 14 -22.44 -24.07 7.52
C GLN A 14 -22.23 -25.31 6.63
N ALA A 15 -23.32 -25.99 6.24
CA ALA A 15 -23.27 -27.16 5.37
C ALA A 15 -22.70 -26.83 3.99
N ILE A 16 -23.19 -25.75 3.36
CA ILE A 16 -22.68 -25.28 2.06
C ILE A 16 -21.18 -24.99 2.13
N LEU A 17 -20.71 -24.26 3.15
CA LEU A 17 -19.29 -24.01 3.29
C LEU A 17 -18.49 -25.27 3.62
N LYS A 18 -19.05 -26.22 4.36
CA LYS A 18 -18.39 -27.51 4.63
C LYS A 18 -18.19 -28.29 3.33
N ASP A 19 -19.21 -28.35 2.48
CA ASP A 19 -19.18 -29.05 1.19
C ASP A 19 -18.25 -28.35 0.19
N ALA A 20 -18.28 -27.01 0.16
CA ALA A 20 -17.32 -26.18 -0.58
C ALA A 20 -15.90 -26.16 0.03
N GLN A 21 -15.68 -26.89 1.14
CA GLN A 21 -14.44 -26.94 1.93
C GLN A 21 -13.98 -25.59 2.51
N GLY A 22 -14.87 -24.62 2.65
CA GLY A 22 -14.69 -23.26 3.14
C GLY A 22 -14.82 -22.22 2.02
N ILE A 23 -14.36 -20.99 2.27
CA ILE A 23 -14.37 -19.94 1.24
C ILE A 23 -13.24 -20.18 0.23
N GLY A 24 -13.59 -20.21 -1.06
CA GLY A 24 -12.70 -20.48 -2.19
C GLY A 24 -12.20 -21.93 -2.25
N THR A 25 -11.48 -22.30 -3.31
CA THR A 25 -10.94 -23.66 -3.51
C THR A 25 -9.48 -23.76 -3.07
N SER A 26 -8.92 -24.98 -3.04
CA SER A 26 -7.48 -25.19 -2.76
C SER A 26 -6.57 -24.37 -3.67
N ALA A 27 -6.92 -24.25 -4.96
CA ALA A 27 -6.17 -23.51 -5.96
C ALA A 27 -6.21 -21.99 -5.73
N THR A 28 -7.32 -21.42 -5.26
CA THR A 28 -7.47 -19.96 -5.16
C THR A 28 -6.95 -19.39 -3.84
N ARG A 29 -6.96 -20.16 -2.74
CA ARG A 29 -6.56 -19.68 -1.41
C ARG A 29 -5.11 -19.22 -1.33
N ALA A 30 -4.18 -19.96 -1.93
CA ALA A 30 -2.78 -19.57 -1.96
C ALA A 30 -2.60 -18.23 -2.71
N ASN A 31 -3.27 -18.09 -3.85
CA ASN A 31 -3.24 -16.87 -4.65
C ASN A 31 -3.85 -15.67 -3.89
N VAL A 32 -4.96 -15.86 -3.17
CA VAL A 32 -5.57 -14.80 -2.34
C VAL A 32 -4.58 -14.27 -1.29
N LEU A 33 -3.89 -15.17 -0.57
CA LEU A 33 -2.90 -14.76 0.43
C LEU A 33 -1.74 -13.98 -0.19
N GLU A 34 -1.23 -14.42 -1.34
CA GLU A 34 -0.15 -13.74 -2.05
C GLU A 34 -0.59 -12.36 -2.58
N VAL A 35 -1.83 -12.24 -3.07
CA VAL A 35 -2.39 -10.95 -3.48
C VAL A 35 -2.54 -10.00 -2.29
N LEU A 36 -3.02 -10.48 -1.14
CA LEU A 36 -3.17 -9.65 0.06
C LEU A 36 -1.81 -9.16 0.60
N LYS A 37 -0.78 -10.01 0.57
CA LYS A 37 0.60 -9.61 0.90
C LYS A 37 1.14 -8.59 -0.11
N LYS A 38 0.99 -8.86 -1.41
CA LYS A 38 1.47 -7.98 -2.49
C LYS A 38 0.84 -6.59 -2.43
N ARG A 39 -0.44 -6.51 -2.06
CA ARG A 39 -1.17 -5.25 -1.85
C ARG A 39 -0.86 -4.58 -0.50
N GLY A 40 -0.06 -5.22 0.35
CA GLY A 40 0.36 -4.67 1.63
C GLY A 40 -0.69 -4.78 2.74
N TYR A 41 -1.78 -5.52 2.55
CA TYR A 41 -2.79 -5.71 3.59
C TYR A 41 -2.36 -6.71 4.67
N LEU A 42 -1.50 -7.66 4.30
CA LEU A 42 -0.90 -8.63 5.22
C LEU A 42 0.63 -8.48 5.24
N VAL A 43 1.21 -8.59 6.42
CA VAL A 43 2.66 -8.56 6.65
C VAL A 43 3.11 -9.83 7.36
N THR A 44 4.36 -10.23 7.13
CA THR A 44 4.96 -11.39 7.82
C THR A 44 6.00 -10.90 8.82
N GLU A 45 5.76 -11.16 10.10
CA GLU A 45 6.67 -10.81 11.19
C GLU A 45 6.98 -12.06 12.00
N LYS A 46 8.26 -12.36 12.22
CA LYS A 46 8.71 -13.55 12.98
C LYS A 46 8.05 -14.85 12.48
N ASN A 47 7.94 -15.03 11.17
CA ASN A 47 7.26 -16.15 10.50
C ASN A 47 5.76 -16.30 10.82
N LYS A 48 5.12 -15.25 11.35
CA LYS A 48 3.67 -15.19 11.58
C LYS A 48 3.05 -14.14 10.68
N LEU A 49 1.81 -14.40 10.25
CA LEU A 49 1.06 -13.50 9.39
C LEU A 49 0.25 -12.53 10.26
N HIS A 50 0.39 -11.24 9.98
CA HIS A 50 -0.29 -10.17 10.69
C HIS A 50 -1.06 -9.28 9.71
N VAL A 51 -2.18 -8.72 10.16
CA VAL A 51 -2.91 -7.70 9.39
C VAL A 51 -2.18 -6.37 9.56
N SER A 52 -1.84 -5.73 8.45
CA SER A 52 -1.24 -4.39 8.46
C SER A 52 -2.26 -3.33 8.92
N GLU A 53 -1.79 -2.12 9.23
CA GLU A 53 -2.70 -1.01 9.48
C GLU A 53 -3.63 -0.72 8.28
N ALA A 54 -3.11 -0.81 7.05
CA ALA A 54 -3.93 -0.65 5.84
C ALA A 54 -4.98 -1.78 5.70
N GLY A 55 -4.64 -2.99 6.11
CA GLY A 55 -5.56 -4.12 6.17
C GLY A 55 -6.65 -3.92 7.21
N ILE A 56 -6.32 -3.39 8.39
CA ILE A 56 -7.30 -3.05 9.43
C ILE A 56 -8.26 -1.96 8.93
N THR A 57 -7.74 -0.91 8.27
CA THR A 57 -8.60 0.12 7.67
C THR A 57 -9.53 -0.47 6.61
N LEU A 58 -9.02 -1.37 5.76
CA LEU A 58 -9.85 -2.07 4.78
C LEU A 58 -10.96 -2.86 5.47
N CYS A 59 -10.66 -3.65 6.50
CA CYS A 59 -11.68 -4.39 7.27
C CYS A 59 -12.77 -3.47 7.80
N LYS A 60 -12.38 -2.38 8.49
CA LYS A 60 -13.34 -1.38 9.00
C LYS A 60 -14.19 -0.74 7.90
N ALA A 61 -13.61 -0.52 6.72
CA ALA A 61 -14.31 0.07 5.59
C ALA A 61 -15.33 -0.90 4.98
N VAL A 62 -14.99 -2.18 4.85
CA VAL A 62 -15.91 -3.18 4.29
C VAL A 62 -16.98 -3.61 5.31
N GLU A 63 -16.71 -3.52 6.60
CA GLU A 63 -17.71 -3.76 7.68
C GLU A 63 -18.90 -2.78 7.65
N LEU A 64 -18.78 -1.65 6.94
CA LEU A 64 -19.91 -0.74 6.72
C LEU A 64 -21.02 -1.40 5.89
N ASP A 65 -20.69 -2.40 5.08
CA ASP A 65 -21.66 -3.23 4.37
C ASP A 65 -21.54 -4.69 4.85
N PRO A 66 -22.38 -5.12 5.81
CA PRO A 66 -22.32 -6.47 6.37
C PRO A 66 -22.49 -7.59 5.34
N LEU A 67 -23.18 -7.33 4.21
CA LEU A 67 -23.37 -8.34 3.17
C LEU A 67 -22.07 -8.63 2.43
N LEU A 68 -21.19 -7.62 2.27
CA LEU A 68 -19.92 -7.77 1.57
C LEU A 68 -18.92 -8.64 2.37
N THR A 69 -19.02 -8.63 3.69
CA THR A 69 -18.15 -9.40 4.60
C THR A 69 -18.77 -10.72 5.05
N SER A 70 -20.03 -11.00 4.71
CA SER A 70 -20.76 -12.18 5.18
C SER A 70 -20.21 -13.48 4.55
N PRO A 71 -19.75 -14.44 5.39
CA PRO A 71 -19.41 -15.77 4.92
C PRO A 71 -20.64 -16.52 4.38
N GLU A 72 -21.84 -16.27 4.91
CA GLU A 72 -23.10 -16.84 4.42
C GLU A 72 -23.40 -16.37 2.99
N MET A 73 -23.26 -15.08 2.70
CA MET A 73 -23.44 -14.55 1.35
C MET A 73 -22.41 -15.15 0.37
N THR A 74 -21.18 -15.32 0.84
CA THR A 74 -20.12 -15.99 0.08
C THR A 74 -20.48 -17.45 -0.20
N ALA A 75 -21.03 -18.17 0.78
CA ALA A 75 -21.50 -19.55 0.63
C ALA A 75 -22.60 -19.66 -0.44
N LYS A 76 -23.58 -18.75 -0.42
CA LYS A 76 -24.66 -18.69 -1.41
C LYS A 76 -24.15 -18.46 -2.83
N TRP A 77 -23.06 -17.70 -3.00
CA TRP A 77 -22.44 -17.52 -4.31
C TRP A 77 -21.72 -18.78 -4.80
N GLU A 78 -20.98 -19.46 -3.94
CA GLU A 78 -20.33 -20.74 -4.28
C GLU A 78 -21.39 -21.79 -4.66
N GLN A 79 -22.50 -21.88 -3.92
CA GLN A 79 -23.64 -22.74 -4.26
C GLN A 79 -24.26 -22.36 -5.61
N ALA A 80 -24.45 -21.07 -5.88
CA ALA A 80 -24.99 -20.62 -7.16
C ALA A 80 -24.06 -20.98 -8.34
N LEU A 81 -22.74 -20.88 -8.15
CA LEU A 81 -21.75 -21.30 -9.14
C LEU A 81 -21.78 -22.81 -9.37
N GLN A 82 -21.98 -23.59 -8.31
CA GLN A 82 -22.16 -25.04 -8.42
C GLN A 82 -23.45 -25.40 -9.19
N GLN A 83 -24.58 -24.77 -8.88
CA GLN A 83 -25.85 -24.98 -9.59
C GLN A 83 -25.75 -24.61 -11.08
N ILE A 84 -24.95 -23.60 -11.42
CA ILE A 84 -24.67 -23.28 -12.83
C ILE A 84 -23.89 -24.40 -13.50
N SER A 85 -22.93 -25.01 -12.80
CA SER A 85 -22.14 -26.14 -13.33
C SER A 85 -22.96 -27.40 -13.55
N THR A 86 -24.07 -27.56 -12.83
CA THR A 86 -25.01 -28.70 -12.95
C THR A 86 -26.27 -28.36 -13.77
N GLU A 87 -26.30 -27.19 -14.43
CA GLU A 87 -27.43 -26.70 -15.25
C GLU A 87 -28.74 -26.48 -14.48
N GLU A 88 -28.70 -26.47 -13.15
CA GLU A 88 -29.85 -26.18 -12.27
C GLU A 88 -30.17 -24.68 -12.18
N ARG A 89 -29.22 -23.83 -12.58
CA ARG A 89 -29.37 -22.36 -12.59
C ARG A 89 -28.74 -21.76 -13.83
N THR A 90 -29.38 -20.73 -14.40
CA THR A 90 -28.81 -20.02 -15.55
C THR A 90 -27.79 -18.97 -15.12
N GLN A 91 -26.74 -18.82 -15.95
CA GLN A 91 -25.71 -17.79 -15.76
C GLN A 91 -26.32 -16.37 -15.77
N ASP A 92 -27.30 -16.11 -16.63
CA ASP A 92 -27.96 -14.81 -16.74
C ASP A 92 -28.68 -14.41 -15.45
N ASN A 93 -29.36 -15.37 -14.80
CA ASN A 93 -30.02 -15.13 -13.53
C ASN A 93 -29.02 -14.74 -12.44
N PHE A 94 -27.86 -15.41 -12.39
CA PHE A 94 -26.82 -15.10 -11.43
C PHE A 94 -26.18 -13.73 -11.69
N LEU A 95 -25.79 -13.44 -12.94
CA LEU A 95 -25.20 -12.16 -13.32
C LEU A 95 -26.15 -10.98 -13.08
N SER A 96 -27.46 -11.17 -13.29
CA SER A 96 -28.47 -10.14 -13.00
C SER A 96 -28.49 -9.77 -11.50
N GLN A 97 -28.38 -10.76 -10.61
CA GLN A 97 -28.30 -10.53 -9.17
C GLN A 97 -27.01 -9.82 -8.78
N ILE A 98 -25.86 -10.23 -9.33
CA ILE A 98 -24.57 -9.57 -9.08
C ILE A 98 -24.62 -8.09 -9.53
N LYS A 99 -25.20 -7.81 -10.70
CA LYS A 99 -25.36 -6.41 -11.17
C LYS A 99 -26.20 -5.56 -10.22
N LYS A 100 -27.31 -6.10 -9.70
CA LYS A 100 -28.14 -5.39 -8.70
C LYS A 100 -27.38 -5.15 -7.41
N PHE A 101 -26.62 -6.14 -6.94
CA PHE A 101 -25.78 -6.01 -5.75
C PHE A 101 -24.71 -4.91 -5.92
N VAL A 102 -23.99 -4.91 -7.05
CA VAL A 102 -23.00 -3.88 -7.36
C VAL A 102 -23.63 -2.50 -7.46
N ALA A 103 -24.79 -2.37 -8.11
CA ALA A 103 -25.50 -1.10 -8.21
C ALA A 103 -25.88 -0.53 -6.84
N LYS A 104 -26.34 -1.41 -5.92
CA LYS A 104 -26.61 -1.03 -4.53
C LYS A 104 -25.36 -0.54 -3.82
N LEU A 105 -24.25 -1.27 -3.92
CA LEU A 105 -22.98 -0.87 -3.31
C LEU A 105 -22.50 0.50 -3.78
N ILE A 106 -22.62 0.79 -5.08
CA ILE A 106 -22.22 2.08 -5.65
C ILE A 106 -23.07 3.23 -5.08
N ALA A 107 -24.35 3.00 -4.79
CA ALA A 107 -25.24 4.00 -4.20
C ALA A 107 -24.95 4.21 -2.70
N ASP A 108 -24.74 3.13 -1.95
CA ASP A 108 -24.73 3.16 -0.48
C ASP A 108 -23.34 3.47 0.09
N VAL A 109 -22.29 2.82 -0.43
CA VAL A 109 -20.94 2.84 0.17
C VAL A 109 -20.29 4.23 0.21
N PRO A 110 -20.35 5.07 -0.85
CA PRO A 110 -19.75 6.41 -0.79
C PRO A 110 -20.34 7.29 0.31
N THR A 111 -21.65 7.21 0.51
CA THR A 111 -22.37 7.94 1.56
C THR A 111 -21.96 7.45 2.94
N GLN A 112 -21.86 6.13 3.13
CA GLN A 112 -21.42 5.53 4.40
C GLN A 112 -19.96 5.87 4.74
N LEU A 113 -19.07 5.85 3.74
CA LEU A 113 -17.64 6.20 3.91
C LEU A 113 -17.45 7.67 4.26
N THR A 114 -18.17 8.57 3.59
CA THR A 114 -18.11 10.02 3.88
C THR A 114 -18.71 10.38 5.24
N GLY A 115 -19.72 9.63 5.69
CA GLY A 115 -20.33 9.77 7.02
C GLY A 115 -19.49 9.20 8.17
N SER A 116 -18.54 8.30 7.91
CA SER A 116 -17.74 7.64 8.96
C SER A 116 -16.51 8.45 9.36
N ALA A 117 -16.65 9.26 10.42
CA ALA A 117 -15.54 10.04 10.98
C ALA A 117 -14.36 9.16 11.44
N ALA A 118 -14.63 7.96 11.97
CA ALA A 118 -13.61 7.04 12.46
C ALA A 118 -12.71 6.50 11.33
N ILE A 119 -13.29 6.14 10.18
CA ILE A 119 -12.52 5.67 9.02
C ILE A 119 -11.71 6.83 8.45
N LYS A 120 -12.30 8.03 8.35
CA LYS A 120 -11.60 9.21 7.86
C LYS A 120 -10.38 9.55 8.73
N GLN A 121 -10.53 9.57 10.05
CA GLN A 121 -9.43 9.78 10.99
C GLN A 121 -8.33 8.72 10.85
N GLN A 122 -8.70 7.45 10.67
CA GLN A 122 -7.73 6.37 10.49
C GLN A 122 -6.94 6.54 9.18
N ILE A 123 -7.62 6.91 8.08
CA ILE A 123 -6.99 7.20 6.79
C ILE A 123 -6.04 8.39 6.91
N ASP A 124 -6.48 9.48 7.54
CA ASP A 124 -5.68 10.69 7.72
C ASP A 124 -4.42 10.40 8.55
N HIS A 125 -4.56 9.64 9.64
CA HIS A 125 -3.43 9.23 10.47
C HIS A 125 -2.43 8.37 9.69
N GLN A 126 -2.90 7.44 8.86
CA GLN A 126 -2.04 6.61 8.00
C GLN A 126 -1.32 7.43 6.94
N GLN A 127 -2.01 8.38 6.29
CA GLN A 127 -1.39 9.28 5.33
C GLN A 127 -0.33 10.16 5.97
N GLN A 128 -0.59 10.68 7.19
CA GLN A 128 0.39 11.44 7.95
C GLN A 128 1.59 10.59 8.36
N ALA A 129 1.37 9.39 8.91
CA ALA A 129 2.43 8.46 9.28
C ALA A 129 3.29 8.07 8.07
N GLN A 130 2.68 7.82 6.91
CA GLN A 130 3.37 7.52 5.67
C GLN A 130 4.17 8.73 5.16
N LYS A 131 3.61 9.94 5.23
CA LYS A 131 4.31 11.18 4.91
C LYS A 131 5.52 11.39 5.83
N VAL A 132 5.38 11.16 7.13
CA VAL A 132 6.46 11.23 8.13
C VAL A 132 7.53 10.17 7.86
N ALA A 133 7.14 8.94 7.53
CA ALA A 133 8.08 7.88 7.17
C ALA A 133 8.88 8.19 5.90
N GLU A 134 8.29 8.96 4.97
CA GLU A 134 9.00 9.47 3.79
C GLU A 134 9.90 10.66 4.11
N VAL A 135 9.78 11.33 5.26
CA VAL A 135 10.71 12.42 5.62
C VAL A 135 12.10 11.85 5.90
N PHE A 136 13.03 12.11 4.99
CA PHE A 136 14.43 11.69 5.10
C PHE A 136 15.21 12.56 6.09
N LEU A 137 14.94 13.86 6.05
CA LEU A 137 15.60 14.88 6.85
C LEU A 137 14.63 16.06 7.03
N GLU A 138 14.49 16.52 8.27
CA GLU A 138 13.77 17.74 8.59
C GLU A 138 14.69 18.67 9.38
N THR A 139 14.68 19.94 9.01
CA THR A 139 15.46 21.00 9.66
C THR A 139 14.59 22.26 9.76
N PRO A 140 14.98 23.26 10.56
CA PRO A 140 14.24 24.52 10.64
C PRO A 140 14.06 25.24 9.30
N GLN A 141 14.89 24.95 8.28
CA GLN A 141 14.95 25.64 7.00
C GLN A 141 14.38 24.81 5.83
N VAL A 142 14.43 23.48 5.91
CA VAL A 142 14.14 22.60 4.78
C VAL A 142 13.67 21.21 5.23
N THR A 143 12.67 20.69 4.50
CA THR A 143 12.19 19.31 4.62
C THR A 143 12.60 18.53 3.37
N VAL A 144 13.21 17.36 3.57
CA VAL A 144 13.65 16.48 2.48
C VAL A 144 12.84 15.20 2.52
N ILE A 145 12.13 14.91 1.43
CA ILE A 145 11.29 13.72 1.26
C ILE A 145 12.06 12.67 0.45
N ASN A 146 12.00 11.43 0.91
CA ASN A 146 12.62 10.25 0.36
C ASN A 146 11.76 9.62 -0.74
N LYS A 147 12.17 9.66 -2.00
CA LYS A 147 11.52 8.92 -3.10
C LYS A 147 12.45 7.85 -3.66
N GLN A 148 11.95 6.87 -4.40
CA GLN A 148 12.73 5.68 -4.77
C GLN A 148 14.10 5.99 -5.39
N LYS A 149 14.18 6.96 -6.31
CA LYS A 149 15.41 7.31 -7.06
C LYS A 149 16.02 8.68 -6.70
N PHE A 150 15.27 9.55 -6.04
CA PHE A 150 15.66 10.92 -5.74
C PHE A 150 15.08 11.39 -4.41
N TYR A 151 15.56 12.52 -3.93
CA TYR A 151 15.03 13.28 -2.82
C TYR A 151 14.25 14.47 -3.37
N ILE A 152 13.09 14.79 -2.78
CA ILE A 152 12.42 16.07 -3.00
C ILE A 152 12.84 16.98 -1.86
N VAL A 153 13.44 18.11 -2.19
CA VAL A 153 13.85 19.13 -1.24
C VAL A 153 12.79 20.22 -1.27
N LYS A 154 12.19 20.48 -0.10
CA LYS A 154 11.17 21.52 0.11
C LYS A 154 11.71 22.57 1.08
N PRO A 155 12.34 23.64 0.58
CA PRO A 155 12.75 24.77 1.40
C PRO A 155 11.54 25.46 2.02
N LYS A 156 11.68 26.06 3.20
CA LYS A 156 10.63 26.93 3.76
C LYS A 156 10.49 28.25 3.00
N GLN A 157 11.55 28.69 2.34
CA GLN A 157 11.60 29.86 1.48
C GLN A 157 12.31 29.47 0.19
N GLY A 158 11.66 29.70 -0.95
CA GLY A 158 12.15 29.29 -2.27
C GLY A 158 11.30 28.18 -2.89
N GLU A 159 11.78 27.63 -4.01
CA GLU A 159 11.06 26.63 -4.79
C GLU A 159 11.50 25.21 -4.42
N ASP A 160 10.55 24.27 -4.54
CA ASP A 160 10.83 22.84 -4.42
C ASP A 160 11.77 22.39 -5.54
N PHE A 161 12.78 21.57 -5.22
CA PHE A 161 13.65 20.97 -6.22
C PHE A 161 13.97 19.51 -5.88
N THR A 162 14.66 18.81 -6.79
CA THR A 162 14.98 17.40 -6.61
C THR A 162 16.48 17.15 -6.63
N LEU A 163 16.94 16.23 -5.77
CA LEU A 163 18.32 15.78 -5.73
C LEU A 163 18.41 14.28 -5.97
N PRO A 164 19.32 13.79 -6.80
CA PRO A 164 19.45 12.36 -7.04
C PRO A 164 19.97 11.65 -5.78
N LYS A 165 19.48 10.43 -5.52
CA LYS A 165 20.00 9.61 -4.41
C LYS A 165 21.42 9.13 -4.65
N LYS A 166 21.75 8.91 -5.92
CA LYS A 166 23.06 8.47 -6.38
C LYS A 166 23.61 9.48 -7.36
N TRP A 167 24.83 9.93 -7.12
CA TRP A 167 25.57 10.79 -8.02
C TRP A 167 26.91 10.15 -8.33
N SER A 168 27.23 9.97 -9.61
CA SER A 168 28.49 9.35 -10.04
C SER A 168 28.78 8.01 -9.31
N SER A 169 27.77 7.12 -9.33
CA SER A 169 27.76 5.81 -8.65
C SER A 169 27.81 5.83 -7.11
N LYS A 170 27.90 7.00 -6.47
CA LYS A 170 27.92 7.14 -5.01
C LYS A 170 26.53 7.48 -4.47
N THR A 171 26.04 6.71 -3.51
CA THR A 171 24.84 7.07 -2.73
C THR A 171 25.15 8.23 -1.79
N LEU A 172 24.32 9.27 -1.84
CA LEU A 172 24.38 10.44 -0.97
C LEU A 172 23.65 10.14 0.35
N GLY A 173 24.37 10.19 1.46
CA GLY A 173 23.82 9.92 2.80
C GLY A 173 23.23 11.16 3.47
N LYS A 174 22.59 10.97 4.63
CA LYS A 174 21.90 12.04 5.38
C LYS A 174 22.79 13.25 5.67
N THR A 175 24.05 13.03 6.05
CA THR A 175 25.01 14.11 6.33
C THR A 175 25.32 14.97 5.11
N ALA A 176 25.54 14.33 3.95
CA ALA A 176 25.85 15.04 2.71
C ALA A 176 24.63 15.82 2.21
N ILE A 177 23.45 15.19 2.21
CA ILE A 177 22.20 15.86 1.84
C ILE A 177 21.93 17.03 2.78
N LYS A 178 22.08 16.86 4.10
CA LYS A 178 21.93 17.95 5.07
C LYS A 178 22.84 19.13 4.75
N ALA A 179 24.14 18.87 4.54
CA ALA A 179 25.10 19.93 4.25
C ALA A 179 24.75 20.67 2.95
N LEU A 180 24.41 19.94 1.88
CA LEU A 180 23.98 20.54 0.61
C LEU A 180 22.78 21.45 0.79
N VAL A 181 21.71 20.98 1.43
CA VAL A 181 20.46 21.75 1.54
C VAL A 181 20.50 22.88 2.56
N THR A 182 21.45 22.88 3.51
CA THR A 182 21.58 23.97 4.51
C THR A 182 22.73 24.94 4.25
N LYS A 183 23.82 24.49 3.61
CA LYS A 183 25.04 25.28 3.40
C LYS A 183 25.36 25.51 1.92
N GLY A 184 24.66 24.84 1.01
CA GLY A 184 24.98 24.85 -0.42
C GLY A 184 26.15 23.95 -0.81
N GLU A 185 26.85 23.33 0.16
CA GLU A 185 28.01 22.48 -0.10
C GLU A 185 28.14 21.33 0.91
N ALA A 186 28.75 20.23 0.48
CA ALA A 186 29.12 19.09 1.30
C ALA A 186 30.63 18.84 1.26
N SER A 187 31.16 18.39 2.40
CA SER A 187 32.56 18.03 2.57
C SER A 187 33.03 16.95 1.58
N LYS A 188 34.35 16.80 1.46
CA LYS A 188 34.97 15.87 0.51
C LYS A 188 34.50 14.43 0.74
N LEU A 189 33.80 13.86 -0.24
CA LEU A 189 33.31 12.48 -0.23
C LEU A 189 34.20 11.62 -1.13
N LYS A 190 34.52 10.40 -0.69
CA LYS A 190 35.24 9.39 -1.49
C LYS A 190 34.25 8.44 -2.18
N GLY A 191 34.69 7.86 -3.30
CA GLY A 191 33.98 6.75 -3.95
C GLY A 191 33.08 7.14 -5.12
N PHE A 192 33.28 8.32 -5.71
CA PHE A 192 32.68 8.67 -7.01
C PHE A 192 33.43 7.95 -8.13
N LYS A 193 32.75 7.63 -9.25
CA LYS A 193 33.37 6.94 -10.40
C LYS A 193 33.36 7.81 -11.66
N SER A 194 34.53 8.04 -12.24
CA SER A 194 34.65 8.74 -13.53
C SER A 194 34.01 7.93 -14.67
N LYS A 195 33.80 8.56 -15.84
CA LYS A 195 33.36 7.85 -17.06
C LYS A 195 34.27 6.67 -17.44
N LYS A 196 35.56 6.72 -17.06
CA LYS A 196 36.55 5.65 -17.24
C LYS A 196 36.57 4.63 -16.09
N GLY A 197 35.60 4.67 -15.17
CA GLY A 197 35.48 3.75 -14.03
C GLY A 197 36.41 4.02 -12.85
N LYS A 198 37.37 4.94 -12.97
CA LYS A 198 38.31 5.28 -11.88
C LYS A 198 37.60 5.98 -10.72
N SER A 199 37.90 5.55 -9.50
CA SER A 199 37.36 6.15 -8.27
C SER A 199 38.07 7.47 -7.94
N PHE A 200 37.32 8.47 -7.47
CA PHE A 200 37.87 9.74 -7.02
C PHE A 200 37.12 10.30 -5.81
N ALA A 201 37.66 11.36 -5.23
CA ALA A 201 37.09 12.08 -4.10
C ALA A 201 36.92 13.55 -4.45
N ALA A 202 35.75 14.11 -4.14
CA ALA A 202 35.40 15.50 -4.45
C ALA A 202 34.45 16.06 -3.41
N LYS A 203 34.42 17.38 -3.24
CA LYS A 203 33.32 18.06 -2.57
C LYS A 203 32.13 18.13 -3.52
N LEU A 204 30.95 18.36 -2.97
CA LEU A 204 29.74 18.58 -3.75
C LEU A 204 29.20 19.96 -3.44
N LYS A 205 28.72 20.67 -4.46
CA LYS A 205 28.07 21.98 -4.33
C LYS A 205 26.72 21.97 -5.01
N LEU A 206 25.80 22.78 -4.52
CA LEU A 206 24.56 23.16 -5.20
C LEU A 206 24.81 24.47 -5.95
N ASP A 207 24.68 24.40 -7.26
CA ASP A 207 24.63 25.57 -8.13
C ASP A 207 23.17 25.79 -8.54
N GLY A 208 22.51 26.72 -7.85
CA GLY A 208 21.05 26.81 -7.81
C GLY A 208 20.43 25.51 -7.32
N HIS A 209 19.71 24.81 -8.20
CA HIS A 209 19.05 23.53 -7.90
C HIS A 209 19.76 22.31 -8.50
N LYS A 210 21.00 22.47 -9.01
CA LYS A 210 21.77 21.39 -9.65
C LYS A 210 23.00 21.02 -8.83
N LEU A 211 23.31 19.72 -8.82
CA LEU A 211 24.48 19.17 -8.15
C LEU A 211 25.73 19.31 -9.04
N SER A 212 26.82 19.84 -8.50
CA SER A 212 28.11 19.93 -9.18
C SER A 212 29.25 19.43 -8.29
N PHE A 213 30.36 19.02 -8.91
CA PHE A 213 31.58 18.70 -8.19
C PHE A 213 32.37 19.97 -7.91
N ASP A 214 32.92 20.05 -6.71
CA ASP A 214 33.90 21.05 -6.33
C ASP A 214 35.21 20.32 -5.99
N PHE A 215 36.28 20.68 -6.69
CA PHE A 215 37.59 20.05 -6.60
C PHE A 215 38.60 20.89 -5.82
N ASP A 216 38.19 22.09 -5.37
CA ASP A 216 39.02 23.00 -4.58
C ASP A 216 39.18 22.51 -3.13
#